data_AF-A0A3A8LJI9-F1
#
_entry.id   AF-A0A3A8LJI9-F1
#
_cell.length_a   1.000
_cell.length_b   1.000
_cell.length_c   1.000
_cell.angle_alpha   90.00
_cell.angle_beta   90.00
_cell.angle_gamma   90.00
#
_symmetry.space_group_name_H-M   'P 1'
#
loop_
_entity.id
_entity.type
_entity.pdbx_description
1 polymer ?
#
loop_
_entity_poly.entity_id
_entity_poly.type
_entity_poly.pdbx_seq_one_letter_code
_entity_poly.pdbx_strand_id
1 'polypeptide(L)' 'MSVEGPERFTGGCLCGSARIVASGRPCRVGVCHCLDCRKHHGALFHASAPCPLCREPQNRQEPTP' A
#
# COMPACT_ATOMS: atom_id res chain seq x y z
N MET A 1 -13.86 -5.54 -26.56
CA MET A 1 -13.76 -5.67 -25.10
C MET A 1 -12.33 -5.30 -24.73
N SER A 2 -12.09 -4.15 -24.09
CA SER A 2 -10.95 -3.92 -23.19
C SER A 2 -11.16 -2.57 -22.51
N VAL A 3 -11.40 -2.63 -21.21
CA VAL A 3 -11.60 -1.49 -20.33
C VAL A 3 -10.21 -0.93 -20.02
N GLU A 4 -9.81 0.17 -20.64
CA GLU A 4 -8.57 0.88 -20.30
C GLU A 4 -8.84 1.78 -19.08
N GLY A 5 -8.75 1.19 -17.88
CA GLY A 5 -8.88 1.91 -16.62
C GLY A 5 -7.83 1.44 -15.61
N PRO A 6 -7.45 2.27 -14.62
CA PRO A 6 -6.48 1.88 -13.60
C PRO A 6 -6.96 0.62 -12.86
N GLU A 7 -6.04 -0.31 -12.64
CA GLU A 7 -6.31 -1.58 -11.95
C GLU A 7 -7.00 -1.32 -10.60
N ARG A 8 -8.14 -1.97 -10.37
CA ARG A 8 -8.95 -1.74 -9.17
C ARG A 8 -8.74 -2.88 -8.17
N PHE A 9 -8.37 -2.51 -6.95
CA PHE A 9 -8.25 -3.41 -5.82
C PHE A 9 -9.41 -3.16 -4.86
N THR A 10 -10.07 -4.22 -4.42
CA THR A 10 -11.15 -4.12 -3.43
C THR A 10 -10.69 -4.69 -2.10
N GLY A 11 -11.13 -4.07 -1.01
CA GLY A 11 -10.85 -4.51 0.35
C GLY A 11 -12.00 -4.14 1.27
N GLY A 12 -12.03 -4.74 2.45
CA GLY A 12 -13.01 -4.39 3.45
C GLY A 12 -12.69 -5.01 4.80
N CYS A 13 -13.30 -4.46 5.83
CA CYS A 13 -13.20 -5.04 7.15
C CYS A 13 -14.00 -6.35 7.21
N LEU A 14 -13.50 -7.33 7.98
CA LEU A 14 -14.16 -8.62 8.19
C LEU A 14 -15.53 -8.48 8.87
N CYS A 15 -15.79 -7.38 9.60
CA CYS A 15 -17.11 -7.11 10.15
C CYS A 15 -18.15 -6.71 9.09
N GLY A 16 -17.73 -6.40 7.86
CA GLY A 16 -18.61 -6.02 6.76
C GLY A 16 -19.03 -4.54 6.74
N SER A 17 -18.82 -3.79 7.81
CA SER A 17 -19.25 -2.38 7.91
C SER A 17 -18.41 -1.39 7.08
N ALA A 18 -17.23 -1.81 6.62
CA ALA A 18 -16.33 -0.96 5.85
C ALA A 18 -15.89 -1.67 4.55
N ARG A 19 -16.04 -0.96 3.43
CA ARG A 19 -15.59 -1.39 2.09
C ARG A 19 -14.76 -0.27 1.48
N ILE A 20 -13.67 -0.64 0.83
CA ILE A 20 -12.70 0.28 0.25
C ILE A 20 -12.37 -0.21 -1.15
N VAL A 21 -12.23 0.71 -2.09
CA VAL A 21 -11.74 0.46 -3.44
C VAL A 21 -10.53 1.34 -3.67
N ALA A 22 -9.39 0.73 -3.98
CA ALA A 22 -8.18 1.41 -4.43
C ALA A 22 -8.04 1.27 -5.94
N SER A 23 -7.50 2.29 -6.60
CA SER A 23 -7.25 2.28 -8.04
C SER A 23 -5.79 2.59 -8.30
N GLY A 24 -5.16 1.85 -9.21
CA GLY A 24 -3.75 1.96 -9.53
C GLY A 24 -2.85 1.14 -8.62
N ARG A 25 -1.66 0.82 -9.12
CA ARG A 25 -0.67 0.02 -8.41
C ARG A 25 0.06 0.88 -7.36
N PRO A 26 0.24 0.40 -6.12
CA PRO A 26 1.03 1.10 -5.12
C PRO A 26 2.51 1.13 -5.54
N CYS A 27 3.16 2.27 -5.36
CA CYS A 27 4.53 2.48 -5.83
C CYS A 27 5.58 1.83 -4.93
N ARG A 28 5.20 1.61 -3.67
CA ARG A 28 6.00 0.89 -2.70
C ARG A 28 5.06 0.14 -1.77
N VAL A 29 5.45 -1.07 -1.44
CA VAL A 29 4.85 -1.88 -0.38
C VAL A 29 5.93 -2.18 0.65
N GLY A 30 5.58 -2.13 1.92
CA GLY A 30 6.54 -2.32 3.01
C GLY A 30 5.91 -2.97 4.24
N VAL A 31 6.73 -3.67 5.02
CA VAL A 31 6.36 -4.30 6.28
C VAL A 31 7.25 -3.78 7.38
N CYS A 32 6.66 -3.34 8.50
CA CYS A 32 7.39 -2.92 9.69
C CYS A 32 7.02 -3.77 10.90
N HIS A 33 8.02 -4.09 11.72
CA HIS A 33 7.88 -4.88 12.97
C HIS A 33 8.41 -4.15 14.22
N CYS A 34 8.74 -2.86 14.10
CA CYS A 34 9.26 -2.10 15.23
C CYS A 34 8.19 -1.96 16.34
N LEU A 35 8.66 -1.68 17.55
CA LEU A 35 7.79 -1.54 18.72
C LEU A 35 6.71 -0.47 18.53
N ASP A 36 7.04 0.65 17.87
CA ASP A 36 6.09 1.74 17.63
C ASP A 36 4.97 1.33 16.68
N CYS A 37 5.31 0.68 15.56
CA CYS A 37 4.31 0.19 14.60
C CYS A 37 3.42 -0.89 15.23
N ARG A 38 3.96 -1.80 16.04
CA ARG A 38 3.14 -2.80 16.73
C ARG A 38 2.15 -2.16 17.71
N LYS A 39 2.58 -1.15 18.47
CA LYS A 39 1.70 -0.41 19.40
C LYS A 39 0.61 0.38 18.68
N HIS A 40 0.94 1.02 17.55
CA HIS A 40 -0.01 1.83 16.81
C HIS A 40 -1.06 0.99 16.05
N HIS A 41 -0.67 -0.15 15.49
CA HIS A 41 -1.57 -0.96 14.64
C HIS A 41 -2.16 -2.19 15.35
N GLY A 42 -1.67 -2.56 16.53
CA GLY A 42 -2.17 -3.71 17.30
C GLY A 42 -1.89 -5.07 16.65
N ALA A 43 -0.90 -5.15 15.75
CA ALA A 43 -0.52 -6.36 15.02
C ALA A 43 0.98 -6.64 15.15
N LEU A 44 1.39 -7.91 14.96
CA LEU A 44 2.80 -8.32 14.97
C LEU A 44 3.62 -7.58 13.90
N PHE A 45 2.97 -7.30 12.77
CA PHE A 45 3.55 -6.60 11.63
C PHE A 45 2.54 -5.60 11.08
N HIS A 46 3.03 -4.45 10.66
CA HIS A 46 2.24 -3.49 9.89
C HIS A 46 2.65 -3.57 8.42
N ALA A 47 1.73 -3.99 7.57
CA ALA A 47 1.90 -3.95 6.12
C ALA A 47 1.23 -2.68 5.58
N SER A 48 2.00 -1.85 4.87
CA SER A 48 1.47 -0.67 4.19
C SER A 48 1.79 -0.72 2.71
N ALA A 49 0.78 -0.39 1.92
CA ALA A 49 0.87 -0.19 0.49
C ALA A 49 0.31 1.20 0.19
N PRO A 50 1.06 2.27 0.49
CA PRO A 50 0.63 3.61 0.12
C PRO A 50 0.32 3.61 -1.37
N CYS A 51 -0.92 3.98 -1.70
CA CYS A 51 -1.41 4.10 -3.06
C CYS A 51 -1.47 5.58 -3.44
N PRO A 52 -0.42 6.12 -4.07
CA PRO A 52 -0.45 7.45 -4.63
C PRO A 52 -0.43 7.36 -6.17
N LEU A 53 -1.28 6.54 -6.82
CA LEU A 53 -1.48 6.53 -8.29
C LEU A 53 -0.20 6.79 -9.13
N CYS A 54 0.88 6.02 -8.93
CA CYS A 54 2.17 6.42 -9.49
C CYS A 54 2.23 6.45 -11.02
N ARG A 55 2.55 7.65 -11.48
CA ARG A 55 3.47 7.98 -12.57
C ARG A 55 4.91 7.67 -12.08
N GLU A 56 5.64 6.77 -12.76
CA GLU A 56 7.00 6.28 -12.40
C GLU A 56 8.11 7.36 -12.52
N PRO A 57 9.40 7.10 -12.14
CA PRO A 57 9.91 6.64 -10.85
C PRO A 57 11.11 7.52 -10.36
N GLN A 58 11.29 7.77 -9.06
CA GLN A 58 12.59 8.25 -8.55
C GLN A 58 13.43 7.07 -8.09
N ASN A 59 14.25 6.60 -9.02
CA ASN A 59 15.49 5.87 -8.82
C ASN A 59 16.23 6.38 -7.57
N ARG A 60 16.08 5.68 -6.43
CA ARG A 60 16.95 5.87 -5.26
C ARG A 60 18.20 5.03 -5.52
N GLN A 61 19.09 5.53 -6.36
CA GLN A 61 20.47 5.04 -6.37
C GLN A 61 21.15 5.49 -5.08
N GLU A 62 21.85 4.52 -4.49
CA GLU A 62 22.61 4.56 -3.24
C GLU A 62 23.49 5.82 -3.12
N PRO A 63 23.82 6.29 -1.90
CA PRO A 63 24.79 7.35 -1.73
C PRO A 63 26.15 6.91 -2.30
N THR A 64 26.69 7.69 -3.24
CA THR A 64 28.10 7.65 -3.69
C THR A 64 29.03 7.72 -2.46
N PRO A 65 30.15 6.96 -2.44
CA PRO A 65 31.03 6.81 -1.26
C PRO A 65 31.55 8.13 -0.68
#